data_AF-A0A011P7D0-F1
#
_entry.id   AF-A0A011P7D0-F1
#
_cell.length_a   1.000
_cell.length_b   1.000
_cell.length_c   1.000
_cell.angle_alpha   90.00
_cell.angle_beta   90.00
_cell.angle_gamma   90.00
#
_symmetry.space_group_name_H-M   'P 1'
#
loop_
_entity.id
_entity.type
_entity.pdbx_description
1 polymer ?
#
loop_
_entity_poly.entity_id
_entity_poly.type
_entity_poly.pdbx_seq_one_letter_code
_entity_poly.pdbx_strand_id
1 'polypeptide(L)'
;MISRIYFYHFDFYRFNFPEEFLDAGLGEYFRDDAVCLVEWPENAAGYMPAADLLLRLRFALQARELEIVACSEEGRECLKALRNGWSRAAG
;
A
#
# COMPACT_ATOMS: atom_id res chain seq x y z
N MET A 1 -2.87 9.25 22.26
CA MET A 1 -1.53 8.64 22.27
C MET A 1 -1.39 7.96 20.93
N ILE A 2 -0.65 8.53 19.97
CA ILE A 2 -0.38 7.81 18.72
C ILE A 2 0.73 6.82 19.07
N SER A 3 0.34 5.56 19.21
CA SER A 3 1.27 4.44 19.36
C SER A 3 2.27 4.42 18.21
N ARG A 4 3.50 3.95 18.47
CA ARG A 4 4.55 3.84 17.47
C ARG A 4 4.09 2.86 16.38
N ILE A 5 3.95 3.34 15.15
CA ILE A 5 3.65 2.51 13.97
C ILE A 5 4.97 2.26 13.24
N TYR A 6 5.26 1.00 12.91
CA TYR A 6 6.32 0.69 11.96
C TYR A 6 5.80 0.98 10.55
N PHE A 7 6.39 1.96 9.87
CA PHE A 7 5.99 2.37 8.53
C PHE A 7 7.19 2.27 7.60
N TYR A 8 7.03 1.52 6.51
CA TYR A 8 8.05 1.35 5.48
C TYR A 8 7.49 1.80 4.14
N HIS A 9 8.29 2.58 3.41
CA HIS A 9 7.97 2.99 2.05
C HIS A 9 8.95 2.31 1.10
N PHE A 10 8.41 1.64 0.10
CA PHE A 10 9.15 1.00 -0.97
C PHE A 10 8.76 1.63 -2.31
N ASP A 11 9.76 1.87 -3.14
CA ASP A 11 9.57 2.29 -4.53
C ASP A 11 10.38 1.35 -5.42
N PHE A 12 9.68 0.50 -6.17
CA PHE A 12 10.29 -0.50 -7.04
C PHE A 12 10.46 -0.02 -8.47
N TYR A 13 10.35 1.28 -8.75
CA TYR A 13 10.55 1.82 -10.11
C TYR A 13 11.90 1.42 -10.74
N ARG A 14 12.94 1.19 -9.92
CA ARG A 14 14.29 0.86 -10.38
C ARG A 14 14.65 -0.63 -10.32
N PHE A 15 13.71 -1.49 -9.93
CA PHE A 15 13.93 -2.92 -10.03
C PHE A 15 14.05 -3.29 -11.50
N ASN A 16 15.12 -4.00 -11.83
CA ASN A 16 15.35 -4.55 -13.17
C ASN A 16 14.66 -5.91 -13.27
N PHE A 17 14.64 -6.68 -12.18
CA PHE A 17 14.03 -8.00 -12.09
C PHE A 17 13.28 -8.18 -10.75
N PRO A 18 12.14 -8.88 -10.72
CA PRO A 18 11.37 -9.07 -9.49
C PRO A 18 12.10 -9.84 -8.37
N GLU A 19 13.06 -10.69 -8.71
CA GLU A 19 13.91 -11.46 -7.79
C GLU A 19 14.73 -10.58 -6.85
N GLU A 20 15.00 -9.32 -7.24
CA GLU A 20 15.73 -8.35 -6.41
C GLU A 20 15.05 -8.15 -5.04
N PHE A 21 13.74 -8.40 -4.94
CA PHE A 21 13.00 -8.42 -3.67
C PHE A 21 13.59 -9.43 -2.67
N LEU A 22 13.90 -10.65 -3.14
CA LEU A 22 14.47 -11.72 -2.34
C LEU A 22 15.95 -11.46 -2.05
N ASP A 23 16.71 -11.07 -3.07
CA ASP A 23 18.15 -10.82 -2.97
C ASP A 23 18.46 -9.72 -1.95
N ALA A 24 17.60 -8.69 -1.88
CA ALA A 24 17.72 -7.60 -0.92
C ALA A 24 17.11 -7.91 0.46
N GLY A 25 16.49 -9.08 0.65
CA GLY A 25 15.89 -9.48 1.92
C GLY A 25 14.68 -8.62 2.34
N LEU A 26 13.95 -8.05 1.37
CA LEU A 26 12.89 -7.07 1.68
C LEU A 26 11.68 -7.68 2.40
N GLY A 27 11.50 -9.00 2.31
CA GLY A 27 10.41 -9.71 2.98
C GLY A 27 10.38 -9.51 4.51
N GLU A 28 11.52 -9.25 5.16
CA GLU A 28 11.60 -9.07 6.62
C GLU A 28 10.87 -7.82 7.15
N TYR A 29 10.58 -6.87 6.26
CA TYR A 29 9.86 -5.65 6.58
C TYR A 29 8.34 -5.80 6.49
N PHE A 30 7.85 -6.80 5.75
CA PHE A 30 6.42 -7.09 5.57
C PHE A 30 5.91 -7.93 6.73
N ARG A 31 5.75 -7.28 7.89
CA ARG A 31 5.29 -7.90 9.14
C ARG A 31 3.88 -7.45 9.49
N ASP A 32 3.14 -8.29 10.22
CA ASP A 32 1.77 -8.00 10.67
C ASP A 32 1.65 -6.75 11.57
N ASP A 33 2.76 -6.31 12.18
CA ASP A 33 2.83 -5.13 13.04
C ASP A 33 3.32 -3.86 12.31
N ALA A 34 3.46 -3.92 10.99
CA ALA A 34 3.97 -2.84 10.15
C ALA A 34 2.99 -2.47 9.02
N VAL A 35 3.10 -1.22 8.56
CA VAL A 35 2.43 -0.74 7.36
C VAL A 35 3.49 -0.56 6.27
N CYS A 36 3.31 -1.27 5.16
CA CYS A 36 4.16 -1.13 3.98
C CYS A 36 3.40 -0.38 2.88
N LEU A 37 3.89 0.80 2.48
CA LEU A 37 3.43 1.50 1.29
C LEU A 37 4.37 1.16 0.13
N VAL A 38 3.84 0.57 -0.93
CA VAL A 38 4.64 0.09 -2.06
C VAL A 38 4.20 0.79 -3.34
N GLU A 39 5.14 1.49 -3.96
CA GLU A 39 5.00 2.04 -5.32
C GLU A 39 5.59 1.07 -6.35
N TRP A 40 4.91 0.97 -7.49
CA TRP A 40 5.22 0.03 -8.58
C TRP A 40 5.31 -1.44 -8.13
N PRO A 41 4.32 -1.96 -7.37
CA PRO A 41 4.36 -3.33 -6.83
C PRO A 41 4.46 -4.42 -7.91
N GLU A 42 4.05 -4.13 -9.14
CA GLU A 42 4.19 -5.01 -10.30
C GLU A 42 5.66 -5.38 -10.62
N ASN A 43 6.61 -4.51 -10.27
CA ASN A 43 8.04 -4.77 -10.50
C ASN A 43 8.62 -5.82 -9.53
N ALA A 44 7.86 -6.19 -8.48
CA ALA A 44 8.18 -7.29 -7.55
C ALA A 44 7.10 -8.40 -7.59
N ALA A 45 6.35 -8.51 -8.69
CA ALA A 45 5.25 -9.45 -8.82
C ALA A 45 5.68 -10.90 -8.57
N GLY A 46 4.90 -11.62 -7.77
CA GLY A 46 5.15 -13.02 -7.41
C GLY A 46 6.05 -13.23 -6.19
N TYR A 47 6.77 -12.21 -5.73
CA TYR A 47 7.68 -12.30 -4.56
C TYR A 47 7.15 -11.57 -3.32
N MET A 48 6.40 -10.49 -3.52
CA MET A 48 5.80 -9.73 -2.43
C MET A 48 4.52 -10.39 -1.89
N PRO A 49 4.19 -10.25 -0.58
CA PRO A 49 2.88 -10.58 -0.06
C PRO A 49 1.73 -9.86 -0.81
N ALA A 50 0.54 -10.45 -0.78
CA ALA A 50 -0.65 -9.81 -1.32
C ALA A 50 -0.98 -8.55 -0.50
N ALA A 51 -1.31 -7.45 -1.19
CA ALA A 51 -1.68 -6.20 -0.53
C ALA A 51 -3.07 -6.31 0.12
N ASP A 52 -3.24 -5.68 1.29
CA ASP A 52 -4.57 -5.50 1.91
C ASP A 52 -5.41 -4.45 1.19
N LEU A 53 -4.75 -3.37 0.77
CA LEU A 53 -5.32 -2.25 0.02
C LEU A 53 -4.54 -2.01 -1.26
N LEU A 54 -5.25 -1.93 -2.38
CA LEU A 54 -4.71 -1.50 -3.66
C LEU A 54 -5.19 -0.08 -3.96
N LEU A 55 -4.26 0.84 -4.18
CA LEU A 55 -4.52 2.23 -4.52
C LEU A 55 -4.19 2.46 -5.98
N ARG A 56 -5.17 2.91 -6.77
CA ARG A 56 -4.98 3.27 -8.18
C ARG A 56 -5.20 4.76 -8.34
N LEU A 57 -4.16 5.46 -8.77
CA LEU A 57 -4.21 6.88 -9.08
C LEU A 57 -4.32 7.06 -10.59
N ARG A 58 -5.33 7.81 -11.05
CA ARG A 58 -5.52 8.16 -12.46
C ARG A 58 -5.51 9.67 -12.64
N PHE A 59 -4.94 10.14 -13.75
CA PHE A 59 -5.02 11.55 -14.14
C PHE A 59 -6.44 11.89 -14.61
N ALA A 60 -7.01 12.98 -14.11
CA ALA A 60 -8.34 13.45 -14.49
C ALA A 60 -8.31 14.96 -14.73
N LEU A 61 -7.95 15.36 -15.96
CA LEU A 61 -7.72 16.77 -16.35
C LEU A 61 -6.75 17.47 -15.38
N GLN A 62 -7.26 18.36 -14.51
CA GLN A 62 -6.47 19.10 -13.51
C GLN A 62 -6.52 18.47 -12.11
N ALA A 63 -7.12 17.28 -11.98
CA ALA A 63 -7.25 16.54 -10.73
C ALA A 63 -6.65 15.13 -10.84
N ARG A 64 -6.68 14.40 -9.72
CA ARG A 64 -6.39 12.98 -9.66
C ARG A 64 -7.61 12.24 -9.15
N GLU A 65 -7.93 11.13 -9.78
CA GLU A 65 -8.87 10.15 -9.25
C GLU A 65 -8.09 9.11 -8.45
N LEU A 66 -8.54 8.85 -7.23
CA LEU A 66 -8.05 7.76 -6.40
C LEU A 66 -9.14 6.70 -6.28
N GLU A 67 -8.83 5.49 -6.73
CA GLU A 67 -9.61 4.29 -6.46
C GLU A 67 -8.87 3.47 -5.40
N ILE A 68 -9.58 3.08 -4.34
CA ILE A 68 -9.05 2.22 -3.29
C ILE A 68 -9.86 0.93 -3.30
N VAL A 69 -9.17 -0.20 -3.43
CA VAL A 69 -9.77 -1.55 -3.44
C VAL A 69 -9.24 -2.32 -2.24
N ALA A 70 -10.15 -2.85 -1.43
CA ALA A 70 -9.80 -3.77 -0.36
C ALA A 70 -9.68 -5.21 -0.91
N CYS A 71 -8.55 -5.85 -0.63
CA CYS A 71 -8.20 -7.17 -1.13
C CYS A 71 -8.14 -8.23 -0.01
N SER A 72 -8.14 -7.80 1.25
CA SER A 72 -8.23 -8.65 2.46
C SER A 72 -9.37 -8.21 3.38
N GLU A 73 -9.59 -8.92 4.49
CA GLU A 73 -10.58 -8.51 5.49
C GLU A 73 -10.10 -7.29 6.28
N GLU A 74 -8.83 -7.27 6.64
CA GLU A 74 -8.13 -6.15 7.27
C GLU A 74 -8.23 -4.90 6.39
N GLY A 75 -8.00 -5.06 5.08
CA GLY A 75 -8.18 -3.99 4.09
C GLY A 75 -9.62 -3.48 4.03
N ARG A 76 -10.64 -4.34 4.19
CA ARG A 76 -12.05 -3.90 4.23
C ARG A 76 -12.33 -3.06 5.46
N GLU A 77 -11.83 -3.45 6.61
CA GLU A 77 -11.96 -2.68 7.85
C GLU A 77 -11.24 -1.33 7.75
N CYS A 78 -10.03 -1.30 7.19
CA CYS A 78 -9.32 -0.06 6.88
C CYS A 78 -10.14 0.84 5.94
N LEU A 79 -10.68 0.30 4.85
CA LEU A 79 -11.47 1.07 3.88
C LEU A 79 -12.75 1.63 4.49
N LYS A 80 -13.44 0.87 5.35
CA LYS A 80 -14.61 1.36 6.13
C LYS A 80 -14.21 2.52 7.03
N ALA A 81 -13.11 2.39 7.77
CA ALA A 81 -12.61 3.43 8.66
C ALA A 81 -12.22 4.71 7.89
N LEU A 82 -11.54 4.58 6.76
CA LEU A 82 -11.16 5.69 5.88
C LEU A 82 -12.38 6.46 5.37
N ARG A 83 -13.43 5.75 4.91
CA ARG A 83 -14.68 6.38 4.46
C ARG A 83 -15.34 7.20 5.56
N ASN A 84 -15.40 6.65 6.77
CA ASN A 84 -15.99 7.34 7.93
C ASN A 84 -15.16 8.55 8.37
N GLY A 85 -13.83 8.47 8.29
CA GLY A 85 -12.91 9.57 8.58
C GLY A 85 -12.99 10.69 7.55
N TRP A 86 -13.09 10.34 6.26
CA TRP A 86 -13.18 11.31 5.16
C TRP A 86 -14.46 12.13 5.22
N SER A 87 -15.61 11.50 5.53
CA SER A 87 -16.88 12.22 5.70
C SER A 87 -16.86 13.23 6.86
N ARG A 88 -15.99 13.03 7.85
CA ARG A 88 -15.81 13.95 8.98
C ARG A 88 -14.86 15.11 8.69
N ALA A 89 -13.96 14.98 7.72
CA ALA A 89 -13.04 16.04 7.31
C ALA A 89 -13.61 16.97 6.23
N ALA A 90 -14.72 16.57 5.59
CA ALA A 90 -15.41 17.32 4.55
C ALA A 90 -16.63 18.13 5.04
N GLY A 91 -16.82 18.24 6.36
CA GLY A 91 -17.82 19.10 7.01
C GLY A 91 -17.16 20.02 8.01
#